data_AF-A0A0M3J2V5-F1
#
_entry.id   AF-A0A0M3J2V5-F1
#
_cell.length_a   1.000
_cell.length_b   1.000
_cell.length_c   1.000
_cell.angle_alpha   90.00
_cell.angle_beta   90.00
_cell.angle_gamma   90.00
#
_symmetry.space_group_name_H-M   'P 1'
#
loop_
_entity.id
_entity.type
_entity.pdbx_description
1 polymer ?
#
loop_
_entity_poly.entity_id
_entity_poly.type
_entity_poly.pdbx_seq_one_letter_code
_entity_poly.pdbx_strand_id
1 'polypeptide(L)'
;MEMCLTGDKMSATEAKDCGIVSKVFPGEVLLDETIKLAEKIARNSSLISAIVKESVNNAYETTLQQGLATERKLFHSTFATNDIKEGMQAFIEKRSPQWSNQ
;
A
#
# COMPACT_ATOMS: atom_id res chain seq x y z
N MET A 1 13.54 -21.29 -1.67
CA MET A 1 13.98 -22.55 -1.02
C MET A 1 15.46 -22.55 -0.70
N GLU A 2 16.35 -22.14 -1.60
CA GLU A 2 17.80 -22.06 -1.36
C GLU A 2 18.17 -21.33 -0.06
N MET A 3 17.75 -20.08 0.12
CA MET A 3 17.97 -19.31 1.36
C MET A 3 17.50 -20.04 2.63
N CYS A 4 16.36 -20.74 2.58
CA CYS A 4 15.82 -21.46 3.73
C CYS A 4 16.64 -22.71 4.10
N LEU A 5 17.40 -23.26 3.14
CA LEU A 5 18.17 -24.49 3.30
C LEU A 5 19.66 -24.21 3.56
N THR A 6 20.22 -23.13 3.01
CA THR A 6 21.64 -22.78 3.17
C THR A 6 21.90 -21.80 4.31
N GLY A 7 20.92 -20.94 4.64
CA GLY A 7 21.10 -19.87 5.63
C GLY A 7 22.03 -18.74 5.16
N ASP A 8 22.32 -18.68 3.86
CA ASP A 8 23.21 -17.67 3.30
C ASP A 8 22.62 -16.26 3.41
N LYS A 9 23.53 -15.28 3.54
CA LYS A 9 23.16 -13.86 3.54
C LYS A 9 22.85 -13.42 2.11
N MET A 10 21.73 -12.72 1.95
CA MET A 10 21.35 -12.07 0.70
C MET A 10 21.68 -10.59 0.76
N SER A 11 22.23 -10.05 -0.33
CA SER A 11 22.47 -8.62 -0.47
C SER A 11 21.17 -7.84 -0.69
N ALA A 12 21.17 -6.53 -0.41
CA ALA A 12 19.99 -5.70 -0.62
C ALA A 12 19.56 -5.65 -2.10
N THR A 13 20.51 -5.68 -3.04
CA THR A 13 20.24 -5.67 -4.48
C THR A 13 19.54 -6.97 -4.91
N GLU A 14 20.05 -8.12 -4.50
CA GLU A 14 19.42 -9.42 -4.78
C GLU A 14 18.02 -9.49 -4.18
N ALA A 15 17.82 -9.00 -2.95
CA ALA A 15 16.51 -8.95 -2.32
C ALA A 15 15.50 -8.12 -3.13
N LYS A 16 15.95 -7.04 -3.79
CA LYS A 16 15.12 -6.22 -4.67
C LYS A 16 14.75 -6.98 -5.94
N ASP A 17 15.73 -7.64 -6.56
CA ASP A 17 15.54 -8.40 -7.79
C ASP A 17 14.62 -9.62 -7.58
N CYS A 18 14.67 -10.22 -6.39
CA CYS A 18 13.75 -11.27 -5.96
C CYS A 18 12.36 -10.75 -5.54
N GLY A 19 12.13 -9.43 -5.50
CA GLY A 19 10.85 -8.83 -5.11
C GLY A 19 10.56 -8.87 -3.60
N ILE A 20 11.56 -9.14 -2.75
CA ILE A 20 11.43 -9.15 -1.29
C ILE A 20 11.36 -7.71 -0.75
N VAL A 21 12.12 -6.79 -1.37
CA VAL A 21 12.10 -5.37 -1.04
C VAL A 21 11.73 -4.53 -2.25
N SER A 22 11.05 -3.41 -2.04
CA SER A 22 10.57 -2.55 -3.13
C SER A 22 11.65 -1.60 -3.67
N LYS A 23 12.54 -1.10 -2.80
CA LYS A 23 13.61 -0.14 -3.14
C LYS A 23 14.84 -0.36 -2.27
N VAL A 24 16.00 0.02 -2.80
CA VAL A 24 17.30 -0.04 -2.13
C VAL A 24 17.95 1.33 -2.24
N PHE A 25 18.53 1.80 -1.14
CA PHE A 25 19.19 3.10 -1.03
C PHE A 25 20.55 2.95 -0.33
N PRO A 26 21.51 3.86 -0.59
CA PRO A 26 22.68 4.02 0.26
C PRO A 26 22.28 4.29 1.71
N GLY A 27 23.05 3.77 2.67
CA GLY A 27 22.72 3.87 4.10
C GLY A 27 22.54 5.30 4.60
N GLU A 28 23.30 6.25 4.05
CA GLU A 28 23.27 7.67 4.42
C GLU A 28 21.93 8.35 4.12
N VAL A 29 21.21 7.92 3.08
CA VAL A 29 19.94 8.54 2.65
C VAL A 29 18.72 7.66 2.93
N LEU A 30 18.93 6.47 3.49
CA LEU A 30 17.88 5.46 3.70
C LEU A 30 16.72 6.02 4.54
N LEU A 31 17.04 6.70 5.65
CA LEU A 31 16.03 7.24 6.56
C LEU A 31 15.21 8.34 5.89
N ASP A 32 15.88 9.29 5.24
CA ASP A 32 15.24 10.42 4.56
C ASP A 32 14.29 9.94 3.46
N GLU A 33 14.73 9.00 2.62
CA GLU A 33 13.89 8.45 1.54
C GLU A 33 12.73 7.61 2.09
N THR A 34 12.93 6.91 3.21
CA THR A 34 11.88 6.15 3.89
C THR A 34 10.81 7.09 4.46
N ILE A 35 11.22 8.18 5.12
CA ILE A 35 10.30 9.19 5.67
C ILE A 35 9.53 9.86 4.53
N LYS A 36 10.19 10.27 3.44
CA LYS A 36 9.51 10.84 2.26
C LYS A 36 8.44 9.91 1.70
N LEU A 37 8.72 8.60 1.64
CA LEU A 37 7.73 7.61 1.19
C LEU A 37 6.57 7.49 2.19
N ALA A 38 6.87 7.43 3.49
CA ALA A 38 5.85 7.35 4.54
C ALA A 38 4.93 8.59 4.52
N GLU A 39 5.49 9.80 4.39
CA GLU A 39 4.73 11.03 4.24
C GLU A 39 3.84 11.01 3.00
N LYS A 40 4.35 10.50 1.86
CA LYS A 40 3.55 10.35 0.66
C LYS A 40 2.34 9.44 0.86
N ILE A 41 2.51 8.35 1.61
CA ILE A 41 1.41 7.43 1.95
C ILE A 41 0.45 8.10 2.94
N ALA A 42 0.98 8.77 3.97
CA ALA A 42 0.20 9.45 5.01
C ALA A 42 -0.64 10.63 4.51
N ARG A 43 -0.34 11.16 3.31
CA ARG A 43 -1.19 12.16 2.64
C ARG A 43 -2.51 11.59 2.12
N ASN A 44 -2.68 10.27 2.09
CA ASN A 44 -3.94 9.63 1.72
C ASN A 44 -4.82 9.37 2.96
N SER A 45 -6.09 9.06 2.74
CA SER A 45 -6.96 8.57 3.82
C SER A 45 -6.38 7.29 4.42
N SER A 46 -6.23 7.27 5.75
CA SER A 46 -5.74 6.10 6.47
C SER A 46 -6.75 4.95 6.43
N LEU A 47 -8.05 5.27 6.47
CA LEU A 47 -9.14 4.31 6.34
C LEU A 47 -9.10 3.62 4.96
N ILE A 48 -9.01 4.40 3.87
CA ILE A 48 -8.95 3.83 2.52
C ILE A 48 -7.65 3.05 2.31
N SER A 49 -6.52 3.53 2.83
CA SER A 49 -5.23 2.83 2.75
C SER A 49 -5.28 1.47 3.46
N ALA A 50 -5.98 1.37 4.60
CA ALA A 50 -6.18 0.11 5.29
C ALA A 50 -7.04 -0.86 4.47
N ILE A 51 -8.14 -0.39 3.87
CA ILE A 51 -9.02 -1.20 3.01
C ILE A 51 -8.26 -1.74 1.79
N VAL A 52 -7.43 -0.90 1.14
CA VAL A 52 -6.60 -1.33 0.01
C VAL A 52 -5.61 -2.42 0.44
N LYS A 53 -4.94 -2.23 1.58
CA LYS A 53 -4.01 -3.23 2.12
C LYS A 53 -4.70 -4.56 2.41
N GLU A 54 -5.90 -4.52 2.99
CA GLU A 54 -6.71 -5.72 3.23
C GLU A 54 -7.07 -6.45 1.94
N SER A 55 -7.55 -5.70 0.94
CA SER A 55 -7.93 -6.26 -0.37
C SER A 55 -6.77 -6.98 -1.05
N VAL A 56 -5.58 -6.36 -1.05
CA VAL A 56 -4.38 -6.93 -1.67
C VAL A 56 -3.92 -8.18 -0.91
N ASN A 57 -3.87 -8.12 0.43
CA ASN A 57 -3.50 -9.28 1.24
C ASN A 57 -4.47 -10.45 1.04
N ASN A 58 -5.78 -10.19 0.93
CA ASN A 58 -6.75 -11.24 0.68
C ASN A 58 -6.57 -11.89 -0.70
N ALA A 59 -6.17 -11.12 -1.71
CA ALA A 59 -5.92 -11.65 -3.06
C ALA A 59 -4.72 -12.62 -3.11
N TYR A 60 -3.73 -12.46 -2.22
CA TYR A 60 -2.60 -13.40 -2.13
C TYR A 60 -2.98 -14.77 -1.55
N GLU A 61 -4.03 -14.82 -0.73
CA GLU A 61 -4.46 -16.02 0.00
C GLU A 61 -5.68 -16.72 -0.65
N THR A 62 -6.18 -16.20 -1.76
CA THR A 62 -7.44 -16.68 -2.38
C THR A 62 -7.31 -16.90 -3.89
N THR A 63 -8.31 -17.54 -4.49
CA THR A 63 -8.38 -17.66 -5.95
C THR A 63 -8.71 -16.31 -6.60
N LEU A 64 -8.33 -16.12 -7.86
CA LEU A 64 -8.62 -14.89 -8.62
C LEU A 64 -10.10 -14.48 -8.52
N GLN A 65 -11.03 -15.43 -8.69
CA GLN A 65 -12.46 -15.14 -8.64
C GLN A 65 -12.92 -14.67 -7.25
N GLN A 66 -12.39 -15.27 -6.18
CA GLN A 66 -12.69 -14.88 -4.80
C GLN A 66 -12.09 -13.51 -4.48
N GLY A 67 -10.81 -13.29 -4.83
CA GLY A 67 -10.13 -12.01 -4.64
C GLY A 67 -10.89 -10.86 -5.32
N LEU A 68 -11.28 -11.03 -6.58
CA LEU A 68 -12.08 -10.03 -7.32
C LEU A 68 -13.46 -9.79 -6.69
N ALA A 69 -14.08 -10.82 -6.11
CA ALA A 69 -15.35 -10.68 -5.41
C ALA A 69 -15.19 -9.90 -4.09
N THR A 70 -14.11 -10.15 -3.34
CA THR A 70 -13.76 -9.41 -2.11
C THR A 70 -13.41 -7.97 -2.42
N GLU A 71 -12.52 -7.72 -3.38
CA GLU A 71 -12.12 -6.37 -3.82
C GLU A 71 -13.34 -5.54 -4.21
N ARG A 72 -14.25 -6.12 -5.00
CA ARG A 72 -15.50 -5.44 -5.38
C ARG A 72 -16.34 -5.07 -4.18
N LYS A 73 -16.46 -5.93 -3.17
CA LYS A 73 -17.24 -5.63 -1.95
C LYS A 73 -16.60 -4.52 -1.13
N LEU A 74 -15.29 -4.60 -0.93
CA LEU A 74 -14.51 -3.58 -0.22
C LEU A 74 -14.56 -2.23 -0.94
N PHE A 75 -14.44 -2.23 -2.27
CA PHE A 75 -14.60 -1.01 -3.05
C PHE A 75 -15.99 -0.41 -2.87
N HIS A 76 -17.06 -1.20 -2.94
CA HIS A 76 -18.41 -0.67 -2.71
C HIS A 76 -18.61 -0.11 -1.29
N SER A 77 -17.99 -0.70 -0.26
CA SER A 77 -18.10 -0.18 1.11
C SER A 77 -17.43 1.19 1.27
N THR A 78 -16.40 1.50 0.46
CA THR A 78 -15.78 2.83 0.49
C THR A 78 -16.75 3.95 0.13
N PHE A 79 -17.80 3.71 -0.67
CA PHE A 79 -18.81 4.72 -1.01
C PHE A 79 -19.60 5.24 0.19
N ALA A 80 -19.66 4.47 1.29
CA ALA A 80 -20.32 4.88 2.52
C ALA A 80 -19.45 5.79 3.39
N THR A 81 -18.14 5.86 3.13
CA THR A 81 -17.20 6.70 3.89
C THR A 81 -17.37 8.18 3.54
N ASN A 82 -17.04 9.06 4.47
CA ASN A 82 -16.97 10.50 4.21
C ASN A 82 -15.72 10.84 3.39
N ASP A 83 -14.64 10.07 3.58
CA ASP A 83 -13.37 10.30 2.89
C ASP A 83 -13.50 10.14 1.37
N ILE A 84 -14.31 9.23 0.84
CA ILE A 84 -14.49 9.15 -0.62
C ILE A 84 -15.17 10.41 -1.19
N LYS A 85 -16.13 10.98 -0.47
CA LYS A 85 -16.86 12.19 -0.89
C LYS A 85 -15.91 13.38 -0.90
N GLU A 86 -15.14 13.53 0.17
CA GLU A 86 -14.13 14.57 0.30
C GLU A 86 -13.01 14.41 -0.74
N GLY A 87 -12.54 13.19 -0.98
CA GLY A 87 -11.52 12.90 -1.99
C GLY A 87 -11.99 13.28 -3.40
N MET A 88 -13.24 12.92 -3.75
CA MET A 88 -13.84 13.33 -5.03
C MET A 88 -14.00 14.85 -5.13
N GLN A 89 -14.50 15.50 -4.07
CA GLN A 89 -14.70 16.95 -4.04
C GLN A 89 -13.37 17.70 -4.16
N ALA A 90 -12.37 17.33 -3.36
CA ALA A 90 -11.05 17.94 -3.38
C ALA A 90 -10.36 17.78 -4.74
N PHE A 91 -10.57 16.64 -5.42
CA PHE A 91 -10.06 16.41 -6.76
C PHE A 91 -10.70 17.36 -7.79
N ILE A 92 -12.03 17.50 -7.75
CA ILE A 92 -12.77 18.42 -8.64
C ILE A 92 -12.35 19.88 -8.38
N GLU A 93 -12.22 20.27 -7.11
CA GLU A 93 -11.82 21.61 -6.68
C GLU A 93 -10.30 21.87 -6.79
N LYS A 94 -9.51 20.87 -7.19
CA LYS A 94 -8.03 20.93 -7.30
C LYS A 94 -7.34 21.43 -6.03
N ARG A 95 -7.88 21.04 -4.87
CA ARG A 95 -7.30 21.34 -3.55
C ARG A 95 -6.81 20.06 -2.88
N SER A 96 -6.04 20.21 -1.82
CA SER A 96 -5.69 19.08 -0.97
C SER A 96 -6.93 18.59 -0.18
N PRO A 97 -7.17 17.27 -0.11
CA PRO A 97 -8.26 16.71 0.67
C PRO A 97 -7.97 16.81 2.18
N GLN A 98 -9.03 16.97 2.98
CA GLN A 98 -8.96 16.92 4.43
C GLN A 98 -9.61 15.63 4.93
N TRP A 99 -8.79 14.63 5.23
CA TRP A 99 -9.30 13.32 5.63
C TRP A 99 -9.86 13.33 7.05
N SER A 100 -11.10 12.84 7.17
CA SER A 100 -11.77 12.61 8.45
C SER A 100 -11.49 11.20 8.99
N ASN A 101 -11.07 10.28 8.12
CA ASN A 101 -10.88 8.85 8.40
C ASN A 101 -12.16 8.18 8.91
N GLN A 102 -13.30 8.58 8.34
CA GLN A 102 -14.65 8.09 8.66
C GLN A 102 -15.39 7.69 7.38
#